data_AF-A0A7S1WH26-F1
#
_entry.id   AF-A0A7S1WH26-F1
#
_cell.length_a   1.000
_cell.length_b   1.000
_cell.length_c   1.000
_cell.angle_alpha   90.00
_cell.angle_beta   90.00
_cell.angle_gamma   90.00
#
_symmetry.space_group_name_H-M   'P 1'
#
loop_
_entity.id
_entity.type
_entity.pdbx_description
1 polymer ?
#
loop_
_entity_poly.entity_id
_entity_poly.type
_entity_poly.pdbx_seq_one_letter_code
_entity_poly.pdbx_strand_id
1 'polypeptide(L)'
;HRLAQTCVHMYFRTASDLAPEITRFNARGLADDLGSMHNILRPETVESLFVLWRATKAQIYRNWGQRLLAAFSRMKTRYGYASLHNVNRPGDLRDDMPSYFVAETLKYLFLLFAEDATLSLEEVVLTTEAHPLPTASVAEARLNVRWRCGGAADGGGEPEAGRPAARALGEGAGA
;
A
#
# COMPACT_ATOMS: atom_id res chain seq x y z
N HIS A 1 -6.78 -3.46 14.27
CA HIS A 1 -5.87 -3.42 15.43
C HIS A 1 -5.32 -4.80 15.82
N ARG A 2 -6.16 -5.79 16.20
CA ARG A 2 -5.69 -7.11 16.69
C ARG A 2 -4.86 -7.92 15.68
N LEU A 3 -5.21 -7.89 14.39
CA LEU A 3 -4.42 -8.58 13.36
C LEU A 3 -3.00 -8.02 13.25
N ALA A 4 -2.85 -6.70 13.19
CA ALA A 4 -1.54 -6.06 13.10
C ALA A 4 -0.66 -6.35 14.33
N GLN A 5 -1.25 -6.41 15.53
CA GLN A 5 -0.54 -6.87 16.74
C GLN A 5 0.03 -8.27 16.53
N THR A 6 -0.79 -9.20 16.04
CA THR A 6 -0.35 -10.57 15.76
C THR A 6 0.76 -10.61 14.70
N CYS A 7 0.63 -9.86 13.60
CA CYS A 7 1.67 -9.77 12.57
C CYS A 7 2.98 -9.25 13.17
N VAL A 8 2.95 -8.17 13.95
CA VAL A 8 4.15 -7.63 14.61
C VAL A 8 4.74 -8.63 15.61
N HIS A 9 3.91 -9.39 16.34
CA HIS A 9 4.38 -10.44 17.23
C HIS A 9 5.08 -11.59 16.48
N MET A 10 4.71 -11.88 15.23
CA MET A 10 5.45 -12.84 14.39
C MET A 10 6.87 -12.37 14.08
N TYR A 11 7.10 -11.06 13.95
CA TYR A 11 8.43 -10.50 13.73
C TYR A 11 9.28 -10.56 15.01
N PHE A 12 8.75 -10.05 16.11
CA PHE A 12 9.53 -9.78 17.33
C PHE A 12 9.83 -11.00 18.21
N ARG A 13 9.42 -12.19 17.79
CA ARG A 13 9.70 -13.47 18.45
C ARG A 13 10.94 -14.19 17.91
N THR A 14 11.49 -13.75 16.77
CA THR A 14 12.63 -14.40 16.11
C THR A 14 13.94 -13.69 16.45
N ALA A 15 15.06 -14.38 16.27
CA ALA A 15 16.37 -13.78 16.58
C ALA A 15 16.76 -12.62 15.65
N SER A 16 16.20 -12.58 14.43
CA SER A 16 16.44 -11.50 13.47
C SER A 16 15.47 -10.32 13.60
N ASP A 17 14.46 -10.40 14.47
CA ASP A 17 13.27 -9.52 14.47
C ASP A 17 12.53 -9.46 13.12
N LEU A 18 12.68 -10.49 12.26
CA LEU A 18 11.93 -10.65 11.02
C LEU A 18 11.01 -11.87 11.12
N ALA A 19 9.79 -11.78 10.58
CA ALA A 19 8.87 -12.91 10.60
C ALA A 19 9.26 -14.00 9.60
N PRO A 20 9.03 -15.28 9.92
CA PRO A 20 9.11 -16.35 8.93
C PRO A 20 7.96 -16.22 7.92
N GLU A 21 8.11 -16.86 6.76
CA GLU A 21 7.10 -16.88 5.70
C GLU A 21 5.75 -17.43 6.17
N ILE A 22 5.77 -18.51 6.96
CA ILE A 22 4.55 -19.13 7.49
C ILE A 22 4.68 -19.29 8.99
N THR A 23 3.68 -18.75 9.70
CA THR A 23 3.45 -19.02 11.12
C THR A 23 2.06 -19.64 11.29
N ARG A 24 1.95 -20.63 12.17
CA ARG A 24 0.72 -21.37 12.45
C ARG A 24 0.19 -21.05 13.85
N PHE A 25 -1.06 -21.41 14.09
CA PHE A 25 -1.68 -21.37 15.41
C PHE A 25 -1.94 -22.79 15.88
N ASN A 26 -1.59 -23.08 17.14
CA ASN A 26 -1.95 -24.32 17.81
C ASN A 26 -2.52 -24.02 19.21
N ALA A 27 -2.83 -25.07 19.98
CA ALA A 27 -3.40 -24.93 21.32
C ALA A 27 -2.53 -24.10 22.31
N ARG A 28 -1.24 -23.91 22.01
CA ARG A 28 -0.29 -23.12 22.82
C ARG A 28 -0.05 -21.71 22.24
N GLY A 29 -0.73 -21.34 21.15
CA GLY A 29 -0.62 -20.04 20.50
C GLY A 29 0.14 -20.08 19.17
N LEU A 30 0.89 -19.02 18.88
CA LEU A 30 1.69 -18.88 17.66
C LEU A 30 2.86 -19.90 17.67
N ALA A 31 2.95 -20.70 16.63
CA ALA A 31 4.02 -21.67 16.40
C ALA A 31 4.60 -21.50 15.00
N ASP A 32 5.92 -21.42 14.91
CA ASP A 32 6.60 -21.21 13.63
C ASP A 32 6.61 -22.50 12.81
N ASP A 33 6.42 -22.39 11.49
CA ASP A 33 6.55 -23.54 10.60
C ASP A 33 8.02 -23.74 10.25
N LEU A 34 8.63 -24.82 10.77
CA LEU A 34 10.04 -25.11 10.57
C LEU A 34 10.44 -25.26 9.09
N GLY A 35 9.50 -25.61 8.21
CA GLY A 35 9.74 -25.67 6.76
C GLY A 35 9.74 -24.31 6.06
N SER A 36 9.27 -23.25 6.73
CA SER A 36 9.01 -21.93 6.14
C SER A 36 9.66 -20.80 6.93
N MET A 37 10.84 -21.06 7.50
CA MET A 37 11.56 -20.11 8.35
C MET A 37 12.28 -18.98 7.59
N HIS A 38 12.18 -18.95 6.26
CA HIS A 38 12.81 -17.92 5.45
C HIS A 38 12.06 -16.59 5.56
N ASN A 39 12.75 -15.48 5.29
CA ASN A 39 12.14 -14.17 5.13
C ASN A 39 12.66 -13.57 3.83
N ILE A 40 11.75 -13.21 2.92
CA ILE A 40 12.09 -12.66 1.61
C ILE A 40 11.78 -11.16 1.52
N LEU A 41 11.91 -10.44 2.63
CA LEU A 41 11.80 -8.98 2.70
C LEU A 41 10.40 -8.42 2.36
N ARG A 42 9.35 -9.20 2.64
CA ARG A 42 7.97 -8.88 2.28
C ARG A 42 7.40 -7.63 2.98
N PRO A 43 6.44 -6.93 2.36
CA PRO A 43 5.97 -5.62 2.83
C PRO A 43 4.74 -5.64 3.74
N GLU A 44 3.95 -6.73 3.80
CA GLU A 44 2.53 -6.68 4.17
C GLU A 44 2.31 -6.19 5.62
N THR A 45 3.26 -6.49 6.51
CA THR A 45 3.21 -5.97 7.89
C THR A 45 3.47 -4.48 7.93
N VAL A 46 4.48 -3.99 7.20
CA VAL A 46 4.79 -2.54 7.14
C VAL A 46 3.66 -1.77 6.45
N GLU A 47 3.09 -2.31 5.37
CA GLU A 47 1.90 -1.76 4.72
C GLU A 47 0.76 -1.56 5.72
N SER A 48 0.45 -2.62 6.49
CA SER A 48 -0.60 -2.56 7.51
C SER A 48 -0.31 -1.51 8.58
N LEU A 49 0.95 -1.36 9.01
CA LEU A 49 1.36 -0.33 9.96
C LEU A 49 1.18 1.08 9.37
N PHE A 50 1.53 1.29 8.11
CA PHE A 50 1.33 2.55 7.40
C PHE A 50 -0.16 2.93 7.36
N VAL A 51 -1.02 2.03 6.90
CA VAL A 51 -2.47 2.28 6.81
C VAL A 51 -3.06 2.57 8.19
N LEU A 52 -2.69 1.77 9.20
CA LEU A 52 -3.19 1.96 10.57
C LEU A 52 -2.69 3.26 11.21
N TRP A 53 -1.44 3.66 10.95
CA TRP A 53 -0.93 4.97 11.36
C TRP A 53 -1.73 6.10 10.71
N ARG A 54 -1.99 6.03 9.40
CA ARG A 54 -2.76 7.05 8.70
C ARG A 54 -4.19 7.15 9.22
N ALA A 55 -4.83 6.02 9.50
CA ALA A 55 -6.21 5.97 9.97
C ALA A 55 -6.39 6.40 11.43
N THR A 56 -5.45 6.09 12.33
CA THR A 56 -5.67 6.29 13.78
C THR A 56 -4.68 7.21 14.47
N LYS A 57 -3.55 7.55 13.83
CA LYS A 57 -2.45 8.33 14.43
C LYS A 57 -1.90 7.77 15.74
N ALA A 58 -2.05 6.46 15.96
CA ALA A 58 -1.53 5.83 17.16
C ALA A 58 -0.01 5.62 17.01
N GLN A 59 0.77 6.29 17.85
CA GLN A 59 2.24 6.30 17.79
C GLN A 59 2.87 4.90 17.85
N ILE A 60 2.17 3.92 18.44
CA ILE A 60 2.62 2.53 18.53
C ILE A 60 3.00 1.94 17.16
N TYR A 61 2.30 2.30 16.08
CA TYR A 61 2.59 1.77 14.74
C TYR A 61 3.91 2.31 14.19
N ARG A 62 4.23 3.57 14.45
CA ARG A 62 5.55 4.16 14.12
C ARG A 62 6.66 3.54 14.97
N ASN A 63 6.41 3.28 16.25
CA ASN A 63 7.38 2.63 17.13
C ASN A 63 7.69 1.20 16.65
N TRP A 64 6.67 0.43 16.26
CA TRP A 64 6.88 -0.89 15.65
C TRP A 64 7.60 -0.79 14.30
N GLY A 65 7.24 0.18 13.46
CA GLY A 65 7.92 0.45 12.19
C GLY A 65 9.39 0.78 12.37
N GLN A 66 9.75 1.53 13.42
CA GLN A 66 11.15 1.86 13.73
C GLN A 66 11.95 0.60 14.08
N ARG A 67 11.37 -0.31 14.89
CA ARG A 67 12.01 -1.59 15.20
C ARG A 67 12.17 -2.47 13.95
N LEU A 68 11.16 -2.51 13.08
CA LEU A 68 11.24 -3.23 11.79
C LEU A 68 12.30 -2.64 10.86
N LEU A 69 12.39 -1.31 10.76
CA LEU A 69 13.45 -0.64 10.00
C LEU A 69 14.84 -1.02 10.51
N ALA A 70 15.03 -1.08 11.83
CA ALA A 70 16.28 -1.55 12.43
C ALA A 70 16.56 -3.02 12.10
N ALA A 71 15.53 -3.87 12.04
CA ALA A 71 15.66 -5.27 11.63
C ALA A 71 16.11 -5.40 10.17
N PHE A 72 15.43 -4.73 9.24
CA PHE A 72 15.82 -4.72 7.83
C PHE A 72 17.20 -4.12 7.61
N SER A 73 17.59 -3.10 8.38
CA SER A 73 18.93 -2.48 8.29
C SER A 73 20.07 -3.47 8.54
N ARG A 74 19.83 -4.56 9.30
CA ARG A 74 20.81 -5.63 9.52
C ARG A 74 20.96 -6.56 8.31
N MET A 75 20.01 -6.56 7.38
CA MET A 75 20.04 -7.36 6.14
C MET A 75 20.82 -6.66 5.02
N LYS A 76 21.41 -5.50 5.30
CA LYS A 76 22.20 -4.73 4.35
C LYS A 76 23.49 -5.48 3.98
N THR A 77 23.76 -5.56 2.69
CA THR A 77 25.00 -6.08 2.11
C THR A 77 25.82 -4.96 1.49
N ARG A 78 26.93 -5.29 0.81
CA ARG A 78 27.75 -4.31 0.09
C ARG A 78 26.97 -3.57 -1.00
N TYR A 79 26.03 -4.25 -1.68
CA TYR A 79 25.37 -3.74 -2.89
C TYR A 79 23.85 -3.60 -2.76
N GLY A 80 23.26 -3.93 -1.61
CA GLY A 80 21.82 -3.85 -1.42
C GLY A 80 21.37 -4.46 -0.10
N TYR A 81 20.28 -5.20 -0.15
CA TYR A 81 19.73 -5.98 0.96
C TYR A 81 19.59 -7.44 0.52
N ALA A 82 19.52 -8.35 1.48
CA ALA A 82 19.40 -9.77 1.21
C ALA A 82 18.27 -10.41 2.00
N SER A 83 17.57 -11.35 1.39
CA SER A 83 16.63 -12.23 2.10
C SER A 83 17.37 -13.16 3.07
N LEU A 84 16.63 -13.81 3.98
CA LEU A 84 17.17 -14.81 4.92
C LEU A 84 16.71 -16.22 4.57
N HIS A 85 17.62 -17.19 4.67
CA HIS A 85 17.25 -18.61 4.66
C HIS A 85 16.51 -19.01 5.94
N ASN A 86 16.86 -18.41 7.08
CA ASN A 86 16.23 -18.68 8.36
C ASN A 86 16.25 -17.43 9.26
N VAL A 87 15.07 -16.97 9.70
CA VAL A 87 14.92 -15.80 10.59
C VAL A 87 15.53 -15.95 11.97
N ASN A 88 15.91 -17.17 12.38
CA ASN A 88 16.66 -17.42 13.60
C ASN A 88 18.19 -17.51 13.37
N ARG A 89 18.65 -17.30 12.13
CA ARG A 89 20.07 -17.26 11.74
C ARG A 89 20.35 -16.01 10.90
N PRO A 90 20.40 -14.81 11.50
CA PRO A 90 20.48 -13.55 10.76
C PRO A 90 21.74 -13.37 9.90
N GLY A 91 22.79 -14.20 10.06
CA GLY A 91 23.96 -14.21 9.19
C GLY A 91 23.84 -15.11 7.94
N ASP A 92 22.75 -15.90 7.84
CA ASP A 92 22.51 -16.84 6.75
C ASP A 92 21.69 -16.16 5.63
N LEU A 93 22.38 -15.28 4.91
CA LEU A 93 21.82 -14.44 3.85
C LEU A 93 21.68 -15.21 2.54
N ARG A 94 20.63 -14.89 1.78
CA ARG A 94 20.41 -15.34 0.40
C ARG A 94 21.04 -14.35 -0.57
N ASP A 95 21.45 -14.82 -1.74
CA ASP A 95 21.92 -13.95 -2.83
C ASP A 95 20.75 -13.49 -3.72
N ASP A 96 19.73 -12.87 -3.10
CA ASP A 96 18.59 -12.30 -3.78
C ASP A 96 18.09 -11.03 -3.07
N MET A 97 17.53 -10.11 -3.86
CA MET A 97 16.81 -8.93 -3.38
C MET A 97 15.56 -8.73 -4.25
N PRO A 98 14.38 -9.15 -3.78
CA PRO A 98 13.16 -9.01 -4.57
C PRO A 98 12.83 -7.54 -4.85
N SER A 99 12.29 -7.25 -6.04
CA SER A 99 11.97 -5.88 -6.47
C SER A 99 10.99 -5.16 -5.54
N TYR A 100 10.02 -5.91 -4.98
CA TYR A 100 9.05 -5.38 -4.03
C TYR A 100 9.68 -4.87 -2.73
N PHE A 101 10.90 -5.28 -2.37
CA PHE A 101 11.54 -4.69 -1.19
C PHE A 101 11.72 -3.18 -1.35
N VAL A 102 12.15 -2.73 -2.53
CA VAL A 102 12.31 -1.31 -2.83
C VAL A 102 10.97 -0.66 -3.17
N ALA A 103 10.15 -1.33 -3.98
CA ALA A 103 8.87 -0.77 -4.41
C ALA A 103 7.88 -0.64 -3.25
N GLU A 104 7.88 -1.56 -2.31
CA GLU A 104 6.86 -1.67 -1.27
C GLU A 104 7.44 -1.45 0.12
N THR A 105 8.31 -2.35 0.60
CA THR A 105 8.76 -2.35 2.01
C THR A 105 9.42 -1.02 2.39
N LEU A 106 10.35 -0.52 1.57
CA LEU A 106 11.00 0.77 1.80
C LEU A 106 10.04 1.96 1.59
N LYS A 107 9.13 1.88 0.61
CA LYS A 107 8.14 2.94 0.36
C LYS A 107 7.18 3.08 1.54
N TYR A 108 6.63 1.99 2.06
CA TYR A 108 5.75 2.02 3.22
C TYR A 108 6.47 2.45 4.49
N LEU A 109 7.72 2.03 4.71
CA LEU A 109 8.54 2.53 5.82
C LEU A 109 8.75 4.05 5.71
N PHE A 110 9.04 4.56 4.50
CA PHE A 110 9.16 6.00 4.27
C PHE A 110 7.84 6.73 4.55
N LEU A 111 6.73 6.27 3.96
CA LEU A 111 5.40 6.90 4.11
C LEU A 111 4.85 6.83 5.54
N LEU A 112 5.24 5.81 6.31
CA LEU A 112 4.91 5.68 7.72
C LEU A 112 5.45 6.87 8.53
N PHE A 113 6.64 7.36 8.21
CA PHE A 113 7.27 8.50 8.90
C PHE A 113 7.05 9.85 8.20
N ALA A 114 6.69 9.85 6.92
CA ALA A 114 6.37 11.05 6.17
C ALA A 114 5.09 11.77 6.66
N GLU A 115 4.95 13.01 6.22
CA GLU A 115 3.75 13.83 6.45
C GLU A 115 2.54 13.30 5.68
N ASP A 116 1.34 13.65 6.16
CA ASP A 116 0.11 13.11 5.59
C ASP A 116 -0.13 13.50 4.13
N ALA A 117 0.26 14.72 3.78
CA ALA A 117 0.22 15.23 2.42
C ALA A 117 1.15 14.49 1.45
N THR A 118 2.18 13.80 1.97
CA THR A 118 3.03 12.94 1.16
C THR A 118 2.24 11.69 0.78
N LEU A 119 1.77 11.66 -0.48
CA LEU A 119 0.94 10.59 -1.04
C LEU A 119 -0.34 10.37 -0.21
N SER A 120 -1.26 11.35 -0.32
CA SER A 120 -2.55 11.31 0.38
C SER A 120 -3.40 10.12 -0.08
N LEU A 121 -3.91 9.34 0.88
CA LEU A 121 -4.82 8.22 0.63
C LEU A 121 -6.23 8.68 0.17
N GLU A 122 -6.52 9.98 0.21
CA GLU A 122 -7.74 10.55 -0.37
C GLU A 122 -7.60 10.81 -1.88
N GLU A 123 -6.37 11.04 -2.34
CA GLU A 123 -6.08 11.34 -3.74
C GLU A 123 -5.54 10.14 -4.51
N VAL A 124 -4.99 9.14 -3.79
CA VAL A 124 -4.26 8.03 -4.38
C VAL A 124 -4.73 6.69 -3.82
N VAL A 125 -4.88 5.72 -4.72
CA VAL A 125 -5.02 4.29 -4.41
C VAL A 125 -3.71 3.60 -4.73
N LEU A 126 -3.16 2.87 -3.77
CA LEU A 126 -1.98 2.04 -3.99
C LEU A 126 -2.41 0.69 -4.56
N THR A 127 -1.73 0.22 -5.61
CA THR A 127 -1.89 -1.16 -6.08
C THR A 127 -1.29 -2.16 -5.08
N THR A 128 -1.48 -3.46 -5.34
CA THR A 128 -0.87 -4.54 -4.56
C THR A 128 0.66 -4.57 -4.58
N GLU A 129 1.32 -3.77 -5.43
CA GLU A 129 2.78 -3.58 -5.49
C GLU A 129 3.17 -2.15 -5.09
N ALA A 130 2.33 -1.54 -4.25
CA ALA A 130 2.44 -0.17 -3.73
C ALA A 130 2.58 0.92 -4.81
N HIS A 131 2.15 0.70 -6.05
CA HIS A 131 2.23 1.72 -7.09
C HIS A 131 1.07 2.71 -6.94
N PRO A 132 1.34 4.02 -6.84
CA PRO A 132 0.29 5.01 -6.67
C PRO A 132 -0.46 5.25 -7.98
N LEU A 133 -1.78 5.08 -7.93
CA LEU A 133 -2.70 5.48 -8.98
C LEU A 133 -3.62 6.57 -8.43
N PRO A 134 -3.92 7.62 -9.20
CA PRO A 134 -4.89 8.63 -8.77
C PRO A 134 -6.28 8.00 -8.61
N THR A 135 -7.06 8.49 -7.64
CA THR A 135 -8.50 8.19 -7.59
C THR A 135 -9.18 8.69 -8.86
N ALA A 136 -10.34 8.12 -9.21
CA ALA A 136 -11.06 8.48 -10.42
C ALA A 136 -11.36 9.99 -10.51
N SER A 137 -11.71 10.61 -9.38
CA SER A 137 -11.96 12.06 -9.29
C SER A 137 -10.70 12.88 -9.57
N VAL A 138 -9.56 12.51 -8.99
CA VAL A 138 -8.28 13.18 -9.23
C VAL A 138 -7.79 12.98 -10.67
N ALA A 139 -7.98 11.78 -11.22
CA ALA A 139 -7.62 11.46 -12.61
C ALA A 139 -8.43 12.30 -13.62
N GLU A 140 -9.74 12.44 -13.40
CA GLU A 140 -10.60 13.27 -14.26
C GLU A 140 -10.25 14.75 -14.11
N ALA A 141 -10.10 15.25 -12.87
CA ALA A 141 -9.85 16.66 -12.62
C ALA A 141 -8.46 17.15 -13.02
N ARG A 142 -7.40 16.34 -12.85
CA ARG A 142 -6.00 16.77 -13.06
C ARG A 142 -5.36 16.22 -14.33
N LEU A 143 -5.78 15.05 -14.79
CA LEU A 143 -5.14 14.35 -15.92
C LEU A 143 -6.05 14.25 -17.15
N ASN A 144 -7.31 14.71 -17.05
CA ASN A 144 -8.33 14.56 -18.09
C ASN A 144 -8.53 13.08 -18.51
N VAL A 145 -8.35 12.15 -17.56
CA VAL A 145 -8.56 10.72 -17.76
C VAL A 145 -9.90 10.32 -17.13
N ARG A 146 -10.87 9.98 -17.97
CA ARG A 146 -12.21 9.60 -17.52
C ARG A 146 -12.34 8.08 -17.43
N TRP A 147 -12.54 7.58 -16.22
CA TRP A 147 -12.80 6.17 -15.97
C TRP A 147 -14.28 5.87 -16.22
N ARG A 148 -14.60 5.18 -17.32
CA ARG A 148 -15.96 4.67 -17.56
C ARG A 148 -16.05 3.24 -17.03
N CYS A 149 -16.74 3.03 -15.92
CA CYS A 149 -17.20 1.70 -15.56
C CYS A 149 -18.35 1.33 -16.52
N GLY A 150 -18.17 0.30 -17.34
CA GLY A 150 -19.18 -0.12 -18.31
C GLY A 150 -20.48 -0.52 -17.62
N GLY A 151 -21.60 0.08 -18.04
CA GLY A 151 -22.94 -0.24 -17.50
C GLY A 151 -23.86 0.94 -17.23
N ALA A 152 -23.91 1.96 -18.09
CA ALA A 152 -25.20 2.50 -18.47
C ALA A 152 -25.44 1.95 -19.88
N ALA A 153 -26.48 1.14 -20.04
CA ALA A 153 -26.99 0.87 -21.37
C ALA A 153 -27.24 2.23 -22.02
N ASP A 154 -26.49 2.51 -23.08
CA ASP A 154 -26.80 3.56 -24.01
C ASP A 154 -28.21 3.25 -24.53
N GLY A 155 -29.22 3.85 -23.90
CA GLY A 155 -30.54 3.97 -24.50
C GLY A 155 -30.32 4.70 -25.81
N GLY A 156 -30.48 3.96 -26.91
CA GLY A 156 -30.23 4.44 -28.25
C GLY A 156 -30.86 5.80 -28.49
N GLY A 157 -30.00 6.77 -28.78
CA GLY A 157 -30.33 8.06 -29.35
C GLY A 157 -29.14 8.48 -30.21
N GLU A 158 -29.28 8.31 -31.52
CA GLU A 158 -28.31 8.78 -32.51
C GLU A 158 -27.92 10.25 -32.28
N PRO A 159 -26.71 10.68 -32.70
CA PRO A 159 -26.34 12.08 -32.65
C PRO A 159 -27.12 12.83 -33.73
N GLU A 160 -28.16 13.57 -33.35
CA GLU A 160 -28.87 14.44 -34.29
C GLU A 160 -27.93 15.59 -34.69
N ALA A 161 -27.52 15.57 -35.96
CA ALA A 161 -26.73 16.60 -36.58
C ALA A 161 -27.49 17.93 -36.62
N GLY A 162 -26.89 18.96 -36.00
CA GLY A 162 -27.00 20.38 -36.34
C GLY A 162 -28.38 20.96 -36.66
N ARG A 163 -28.91 21.78 -35.73
CA ARG A 163 -29.77 22.93 -36.09
C ARG A 163 -29.29 24.19 -35.39
N PRO A 164 -29.20 25.32 -36.10
CA PRO A 164 -28.59 26.54 -35.59
C PRO A 164 -29.51 27.24 -34.59
N ALA A 165 -28.90 27.99 -33.67
CA ALA A 165 -29.55 28.71 -32.59
C ALA A 165 -30.61 29.71 -33.12
N ALA A 166 -31.86 29.53 -32.69
CA ALA A 166 -32.89 30.54 -32.86
C ALA A 166 -32.71 31.64 -31.80
N ARG A 167 -32.39 32.83 -32.29
CA ARG A 167 -32.23 34.09 -31.57
C ARG A 167 -33.56 34.48 -30.90
N ALA A 168 -33.54 34.70 -29.59
CA ALA A 168 -34.66 35.24 -28.84
C ALA A 168 -34.98 36.67 -29.29
N LEU A 169 -36.22 36.91 -29.73
CA LEU A 169 -36.81 38.24 -29.84
C LEU A 169 -37.65 38.48 -28.59
N GLY A 170 -37.28 39.49 -27.82
CA GLY A 170 -37.92 39.86 -26.57
C GLY A 170 -39.30 40.47 -26.78
N GLU A 171 -40.15 40.27 -25.79
CA GLU A 171 -41.39 41.02 -25.59
C GLU A 171 -41.08 42.48 -25.21
N GLY A 172 -41.85 43.42 -25.73
CA GLY A 172 -41.76 44.83 -25.34
C GLY A 172 -42.85 45.72 -25.93
N ALA A 173 -43.77 46.14 -25.05
CA ALA A 173 -44.72 47.27 -25.12
C ALA A 173 -45.92 47.13 -26.10
N GLY A 174 -47.16 47.47 -25.76
CA GLY A 174 -47.68 48.35 -24.70
C GLY A 174 -48.29 49.62 -25.32
N ALA A 175 -49.63 49.71 -25.24
CA ALA A 175 -50.53 50.84 -25.55
C ALA A 175 -50.60 51.36 -27.01
#